data_AF-A0A087RZN0-F1
#
_entry.id   AF-A0A087RZN0-F1
#
_cell.length_a   1.000
_cell.length_b   1.000
_cell.length_c   1.000
_cell.angle_alpha   90.00
_cell.angle_beta   90.00
_cell.angle_gamma   90.00
#
_symmetry.space_group_name_H-M   'P 1'
#
loop_
_entity.id
_entity.type
_entity.pdbx_description
1 polymer ?
#
loop_
_entity_poly.entity_id
_entity_poly.type
_entity_poly.pdbx_seq_one_letter_code
_entity_poly.pdbx_strand_id
1 'polypeptide(L)'
;MVVLFFVLSITLVTSTVYAQTPFRDTAGLTKNGIEWCEENYQLYQFMGNDFFEHHQHSIESRLCGNLYNDELWFYTEPDRYQKLIEQSRIYYALEIQESASESKEGKIDTKPVIVEEIPQEIEQQQKEIEESKINETQPKEIKTEDTIPKQEQTNESNGGGCLIATAAYGIELAPQVQFLREIRDNTIMSTTSGASFMTGFNQLYYSFSPTIADWERENPMFQEAVRAFITPMISTLSIMTLAEDGSEVEVLGLGISVIALNLAMYIAAPALIGFKVHKYL
;
A
#
# COMPACT_ATOMS: atom_id res chain seq x y z
N MET A 1 -8.52 -14.73 34.61
CA MET A 1 -8.28 -13.27 34.55
C MET A 1 -7.33 -12.90 33.40
N VAL A 2 -6.18 -13.56 33.24
CA VAL A 2 -5.21 -13.30 32.13
C VAL A 2 -5.77 -13.61 30.73
N VAL A 3 -6.55 -14.69 30.58
CA VAL A 3 -7.16 -15.08 29.29
C VAL A 3 -8.27 -14.11 28.85
N LEU A 4 -8.96 -13.47 29.81
CA LEU A 4 -10.02 -12.50 29.50
C LEU A 4 -9.42 -11.19 28.98
N PHE A 5 -8.23 -10.79 29.46
CA PHE A 5 -7.49 -9.63 28.93
C PHE A 5 -6.94 -9.87 27.51
N PHE A 6 -6.54 -11.12 27.18
CA PHE A 6 -6.07 -11.47 25.84
C PHE A 6 -7.22 -11.48 24.81
N VAL A 7 -8.39 -12.01 25.18
CA VAL A 7 -9.57 -12.03 24.28
C VAL A 7 -10.18 -10.63 24.13
N LEU A 8 -10.19 -9.82 25.20
CA LEU A 8 -10.66 -8.43 25.15
C LEU A 8 -9.73 -7.54 24.30
N SER A 9 -8.42 -7.84 24.24
CA SER A 9 -7.47 -7.16 23.35
C SER A 9 -7.71 -7.50 21.87
N ILE A 10 -8.10 -8.75 21.55
CA ILE A 10 -8.38 -9.15 20.16
C ILE A 10 -9.64 -8.46 19.62
N THR A 11 -10.64 -8.22 20.47
CA THR A 11 -11.88 -7.52 20.05
C THR A 11 -11.72 -6.01 19.87
N LEU A 12 -10.71 -5.39 20.49
CA LEU A 12 -10.48 -3.93 20.46
C LEU A 12 -9.54 -3.46 19.33
N VAL A 13 -8.96 -4.36 18.55
CA VAL A 13 -8.06 -4.01 17.42
C VAL A 13 -8.81 -3.89 16.08
N THR A 14 -10.14 -4.06 16.06
CA THR A 14 -10.95 -3.88 14.84
C THR A 14 -11.19 -2.42 14.46
N SER A 15 -10.86 -1.46 15.32
CA SER A 15 -10.73 -0.07 14.91
C SER A 15 -9.34 0.16 14.34
N THR A 16 -9.12 -0.30 13.11
CA THR A 16 -8.03 0.21 12.26
C THR A 16 -8.34 1.67 11.96
N VAL A 17 -7.94 2.57 12.87
CA VAL A 17 -7.76 3.98 12.53
C VAL A 17 -6.55 3.98 11.60
N TYR A 18 -6.81 3.82 10.31
CA TYR A 18 -5.80 4.10 9.30
C TYR A 18 -5.38 5.55 9.49
N ALA A 19 -4.09 5.77 9.77
CA ALA A 19 -3.54 7.10 9.88
C ALA A 19 -3.83 7.83 8.57
N GLN A 20 -4.66 8.88 8.62
CA GLN A 20 -4.75 9.83 7.53
C GLN A 20 -3.41 10.57 7.49
N THR A 21 -2.71 10.52 6.36
CA THR A 21 -1.57 11.40 6.14
C THR A 21 -2.11 12.84 6.11
N PRO A 22 -1.34 13.86 6.53
CA PRO A 22 -1.80 15.25 6.45
C PRO A 22 -2.16 15.67 5.00
N PHE A 23 -1.73 14.89 4.03
CA PHE A 23 -1.90 15.09 2.59
C PHE A 23 -3.11 14.36 2.00
N ARG A 24 -3.73 13.40 2.71
CA ARG A 24 -4.83 12.57 2.17
C ARG A 24 -6.07 12.55 3.08
N ASP A 25 -7.24 12.68 2.47
CA ASP A 25 -8.51 12.30 3.11
C ASP A 25 -8.83 10.82 2.78
N THR A 26 -10.04 10.32 3.07
CA THR A 26 -10.40 8.91 2.86
C THR A 26 -10.20 8.39 1.42
N ALA A 27 -10.13 9.26 0.40
CA ALA A 27 -10.00 8.84 -1.00
C ALA A 27 -9.40 9.90 -1.97
N GLY A 28 -8.47 10.76 -1.53
CA GLY A 28 -7.85 11.78 -2.41
C GLY A 28 -7.02 12.81 -1.65
N LEU A 29 -6.48 13.81 -2.36
CA LEU A 29 -5.61 14.83 -1.76
C LEU A 29 -6.41 15.86 -0.94
N THR A 30 -5.83 16.30 0.18
CA THR A 30 -6.30 17.46 0.94
C THR A 30 -5.80 18.77 0.31
N LYS A 31 -6.21 19.93 0.85
CA LYS A 31 -5.61 21.21 0.46
C LYS A 31 -4.08 21.21 0.61
N ASN A 32 -3.59 20.68 1.72
CA ASN A 32 -2.15 20.55 1.98
C ASN A 32 -1.49 19.59 0.98
N GLY A 33 -2.20 18.55 0.53
CA GLY A 33 -1.75 17.67 -0.54
C GLY A 33 -1.57 18.40 -1.88
N ILE A 34 -2.51 19.28 -2.23
CA ILE A 34 -2.38 20.12 -3.44
C ILE A 34 -1.23 21.13 -3.31
N GLU A 35 -1.09 21.78 -2.15
CA GLU A 35 0.05 22.69 -1.88
C GLU A 35 1.38 21.94 -2.00
N TRP A 36 1.44 20.71 -1.49
CA TRP A 36 2.61 19.85 -1.64
C TRP A 36 2.91 19.52 -3.11
N CYS A 37 1.89 19.23 -3.95
CA CYS A 37 2.09 19.08 -5.39
C CYS A 37 2.67 20.37 -6.01
N GLU A 38 2.17 21.55 -5.64
CA GLU A 38 2.69 22.82 -6.18
C GLU A 38 4.16 23.05 -5.84
N GLU A 39 4.55 22.78 -4.60
CA GLU A 39 5.93 22.88 -4.13
C GLU A 39 6.87 21.92 -4.87
N ASN A 40 6.36 20.76 -5.29
CA ASN A 40 7.12 19.71 -5.94
C ASN A 40 7.02 19.72 -7.48
N TYR A 41 6.21 20.59 -8.08
CA TYR A 41 6.00 20.59 -9.54
C TYR A 41 7.28 20.88 -10.34
N GLN A 42 8.12 21.81 -9.87
CA GLN A 42 9.40 22.09 -10.53
C GLN A 42 10.37 20.90 -10.43
N LEU A 43 10.32 20.17 -9.31
CA LEU A 43 11.12 18.98 -9.11
C LEU A 43 10.66 17.86 -10.05
N TYR A 44 9.35 17.66 -10.21
CA TYR A 44 8.79 16.74 -11.18
C TYR A 44 9.23 17.06 -12.62
N GLN A 45 9.15 18.33 -13.03
CA GLN A 45 9.59 18.78 -14.35
C GLN A 45 11.09 18.53 -14.60
N PHE A 46 11.90 18.57 -13.55
CA PHE A 46 13.34 18.30 -13.64
C PHE A 46 13.66 16.80 -13.66
N MET A 47 12.99 16.01 -12.82
CA MET A 47 13.30 14.60 -12.59
C MET A 47 12.55 13.64 -13.52
N GLY A 48 11.40 14.05 -14.06
CA GLY A 48 10.53 13.17 -14.84
C GLY A 48 10.12 11.94 -14.05
N ASN A 49 10.39 10.74 -14.57
CA ASN A 49 10.02 9.47 -13.93
C ASN A 49 10.76 9.22 -12.60
N ASP A 50 11.97 9.77 -12.42
CA ASP A 50 12.76 9.62 -11.20
C ASP A 50 12.10 10.34 -10.00
N PHE A 51 11.14 11.23 -10.25
CA PHE A 51 10.31 11.86 -9.23
C PHE A 51 9.60 10.82 -8.35
N PHE A 52 9.02 9.79 -8.96
CA PHE A 52 8.27 8.78 -8.21
C PHE A 52 9.20 7.93 -7.35
N GLU A 53 10.39 7.59 -7.84
CA GLU A 53 11.40 6.89 -7.04
C GLU A 53 11.86 7.74 -5.84
N HIS A 54 12.11 9.03 -6.08
CA HIS A 54 12.49 9.98 -5.04
C HIS A 54 11.45 10.07 -3.92
N HIS A 55 10.17 10.01 -4.29
CA HIS A 55 9.04 10.02 -3.37
C HIS A 55 8.50 8.62 -3.03
N GLN A 56 9.34 7.59 -3.19
CA GLN A 56 9.10 6.22 -2.72
C GLN A 56 7.84 5.57 -3.33
N HIS A 57 7.41 6.08 -4.47
CA HIS A 57 6.16 5.77 -5.16
C HIS A 57 4.95 5.86 -4.25
N SER A 58 4.93 6.87 -3.37
CA SER A 58 3.78 7.19 -2.53
C SER A 58 2.55 7.48 -3.40
N ILE A 59 1.36 7.20 -2.86
CA ILE A 59 0.12 7.54 -3.55
C ILE A 59 0.06 9.05 -3.85
N GLU A 60 0.52 9.89 -2.93
CA GLU A 60 0.57 11.34 -3.11
C GLU A 60 1.40 11.73 -4.33
N SER A 61 2.60 11.14 -4.50
CA SER A 61 3.46 11.42 -5.65
C SER A 61 2.81 11.02 -6.97
N ARG A 62 2.12 9.87 -7.01
CA ARG A 62 1.39 9.40 -8.21
C ARG A 62 0.21 10.30 -8.54
N LEU A 63 -0.59 10.67 -7.53
CA LEU A 63 -1.70 11.61 -7.71
C LEU A 63 -1.23 12.97 -8.21
N CYS A 64 -0.14 13.50 -7.67
CA CYS A 64 0.44 14.73 -8.20
C CYS A 64 0.92 14.55 -9.65
N GLY A 65 1.55 13.42 -9.98
CA GLY A 65 1.93 13.06 -11.35
C GLY A 65 0.74 13.08 -12.31
N ASN A 66 -0.39 12.49 -11.93
CA ASN A 66 -1.61 12.50 -12.73
C ASN A 66 -2.17 13.92 -12.87
N LEU A 67 -2.21 14.69 -11.78
CA LEU A 67 -2.64 16.09 -11.82
C LEU A 67 -1.74 16.95 -12.71
N TYR A 68 -0.41 16.79 -12.68
CA TYR A 68 0.52 17.58 -13.50
C TYR A 68 0.32 17.38 -15.01
N ASN A 69 -0.18 16.21 -15.40
CA ASN A 69 -0.48 15.86 -16.79
C ASN A 69 -1.93 16.20 -17.18
N ASP A 70 -2.76 16.67 -16.24
CA ASP A 70 -4.13 17.10 -16.46
C ASP A 70 -4.18 18.58 -16.87
N GLU A 71 -5.02 18.91 -17.84
CA GLU A 71 -5.26 20.31 -18.25
C GLU A 71 -5.70 21.20 -17.07
N LEU A 72 -6.39 20.61 -16.09
CA LEU A 72 -6.85 21.27 -14.89
C LEU A 72 -5.70 21.83 -14.03
N TRP A 73 -4.47 21.32 -14.17
CA TRP A 73 -3.31 21.82 -13.41
C TRP A 73 -3.07 23.32 -13.59
N PHE A 74 -3.22 23.78 -14.83
CA PHE A 74 -2.96 25.17 -15.24
C PHE A 74 -4.17 26.10 -15.08
N TYR A 75 -5.30 25.57 -14.59
CA TYR A 75 -6.49 26.38 -14.30
C TYR A 75 -6.22 27.35 -13.14
N THR A 76 -6.67 28.61 -13.22
CA THR A 76 -6.29 29.68 -12.26
C THR A 76 -7.45 30.39 -11.56
N GLU A 77 -8.70 29.95 -11.77
CA GLU A 77 -9.86 30.60 -11.14
C GLU A 77 -9.93 30.33 -9.62
N PRO A 78 -10.73 31.11 -8.87
CA PRO A 78 -10.79 31.00 -7.40
C PRO A 78 -11.16 29.62 -6.86
N ASP A 79 -11.87 28.80 -7.65
CA ASP A 79 -12.29 27.44 -7.29
C ASP A 79 -11.28 26.35 -7.66
N ARG A 80 -10.08 26.73 -8.14
CA ARG A 80 -9.00 25.81 -8.56
C ARG A 80 -8.71 24.69 -7.57
N TYR A 81 -8.46 25.01 -6.30
CA TYR A 81 -8.13 23.99 -5.30
C TYR A 81 -9.27 22.99 -5.11
N GLN A 82 -10.53 23.42 -5.18
CA GLN A 82 -11.67 22.51 -5.07
C GLN A 82 -11.72 21.55 -6.26
N LYS A 83 -11.51 22.06 -7.48
CA LYS A 83 -11.46 21.21 -8.67
C LYS A 83 -10.30 20.21 -8.63
N LEU A 84 -9.10 20.64 -8.25
CA LEU A 84 -7.94 19.75 -8.14
C LEU A 84 -8.13 18.68 -7.07
N ILE A 85 -8.72 19.04 -5.92
CA ILE A 85 -9.07 18.06 -4.87
C ILE A 85 -10.07 17.05 -5.42
N GLU A 86 -11.12 17.49 -6.11
CA GLU A 86 -12.12 16.58 -6.68
C GLU A 86 -11.54 15.67 -7.76
N GLN A 87 -10.71 16.22 -8.65
CA GLN A 87 -10.00 15.46 -9.67
C GLN A 87 -9.03 14.44 -9.06
N SER A 88 -8.33 14.79 -7.98
CA SER A 88 -7.45 13.86 -7.28
C SER A 88 -8.17 12.62 -6.74
N ARG A 89 -9.47 12.72 -6.44
CA ARG A 89 -10.27 11.56 -6.01
C ARG A 89 -10.53 10.58 -7.14
N ILE A 90 -10.68 11.10 -8.36
CA ILE A 90 -10.84 10.28 -9.57
C ILE A 90 -9.52 9.53 -9.81
N TYR A 91 -8.39 10.24 -9.79
CA TYR A 91 -7.08 9.60 -9.94
C TYR A 91 -6.78 8.60 -8.83
N TYR A 92 -7.18 8.88 -7.60
CA TYR A 92 -7.04 7.92 -6.51
C TYR A 92 -7.84 6.64 -6.77
N ALA A 93 -9.08 6.76 -7.25
CA ALA A 93 -9.87 5.57 -7.59
C ALA A 93 -9.22 4.75 -8.71
N LEU A 94 -8.68 5.41 -9.73
CA LEU A 94 -7.99 4.75 -10.84
C LEU A 94 -6.71 4.03 -10.39
N GLU A 95 -5.86 4.69 -9.60
CA GLU A 95 -4.62 4.11 -9.03
C GLU A 95 -4.92 2.88 -8.17
N ILE A 96 -5.96 2.95 -7.33
CA ILE A 96 -6.37 1.82 -6.50
C ILE A 96 -6.90 0.66 -7.36
N GLN A 97 -7.65 0.97 -8.42
CA GLN A 97 -8.18 -0.04 -9.34
C GLN A 97 -7.07 -0.72 -10.13
N GLU A 98 -6.13 0.05 -10.68
CA GLU A 98 -4.97 -0.47 -11.39
C GLU A 98 -4.13 -1.36 -10.49
N SER A 99 -3.75 -0.86 -9.31
CA SER A 99 -2.99 -1.63 -8.32
C SER A 99 -3.70 -2.95 -7.92
N ALA A 100 -5.03 -2.95 -7.85
CA ALA A 100 -5.82 -4.16 -7.59
C ALA A 100 -5.82 -5.15 -8.75
N SER A 101 -5.78 -4.65 -9.99
CA SER A 101 -5.65 -5.49 -11.17
C SER A 101 -4.25 -6.10 -11.24
N GLU A 102 -3.22 -5.28 -11.04
CA GLU A 102 -1.82 -5.71 -11.05
C GLU A 102 -1.51 -6.75 -9.99
N SER A 103 -2.00 -6.55 -8.77
CA SER A 103 -1.82 -7.50 -7.67
C SER A 103 -2.38 -8.89 -8.01
N LYS A 104 -3.51 -8.96 -8.72
CA LYS A 104 -4.10 -10.22 -9.21
C LYS A 104 -3.29 -10.87 -10.32
N GLU A 105 -2.66 -10.07 -11.18
CA GLU A 105 -1.78 -10.54 -12.26
C GLU A 105 -0.34 -10.81 -11.78
N GLY A 106 -0.01 -10.43 -10.55
CA GLY A 106 1.36 -10.51 -10.02
C GLY A 106 2.33 -9.50 -10.59
N LYS A 107 1.81 -8.40 -11.14
CA LYS A 107 2.59 -7.23 -11.53
C LYS A 107 2.70 -6.27 -10.34
N ILE A 108 3.78 -5.51 -10.31
CA ILE A 108 3.92 -4.34 -9.46
C ILE A 108 4.38 -3.23 -10.40
N ASP A 109 3.48 -2.34 -10.80
CA ASP A 109 3.86 -1.10 -11.48
C ASP A 109 4.07 0.00 -10.45
N THR A 110 5.17 0.72 -10.62
CA THR A 110 5.56 1.81 -9.75
C THR A 110 5.27 3.18 -10.35
N LYS A 111 4.69 3.21 -11.56
CA LYS A 111 4.34 4.43 -12.29
C LYS A 111 2.89 4.84 -12.03
N PRO A 112 2.56 6.13 -12.20
CA PRO A 112 1.19 6.59 -12.17
C PRO A 112 0.38 6.11 -13.38
N VAL A 113 -0.93 6.01 -13.20
CA VAL A 113 -1.89 5.75 -14.27
C VAL A 113 -1.73 6.78 -15.38
N ILE A 114 -1.33 6.34 -16.58
CA ILE A 114 -1.34 7.23 -17.77
C ILE A 114 -2.77 7.29 -18.32
N VAL A 115 -3.44 8.42 -18.08
CA VAL A 115 -4.84 8.68 -18.44
C VAL A 115 -5.09 8.64 -19.97
N GLU A 116 -4.05 8.72 -20.81
CA GLU A 116 -4.17 8.69 -22.28
C GLU A 116 -4.71 7.36 -22.84
N GLU A 117 -4.69 6.25 -22.09
CA GLU A 117 -5.25 4.95 -22.52
C GLU A 117 -6.37 4.45 -21.61
N ILE A 118 -7.32 5.32 -21.24
CA ILE A 118 -8.58 4.84 -20.67
C ILE A 118 -9.48 4.33 -21.82
N PRO A 119 -9.88 3.05 -21.86
CA PRO A 119 -10.90 2.58 -22.80
C PRO A 119 -12.17 3.41 -22.61
N GLN A 120 -12.85 3.74 -23.71
CA GLN A 120 -14.05 4.60 -23.81
C GLN A 120 -15.22 4.24 -22.85
N GLU A 121 -15.09 3.16 -22.10
CA GLU A 121 -16.01 2.64 -21.10
C GLU A 121 -16.09 3.52 -19.83
N ILE A 122 -15.03 4.26 -19.46
CA ILE A 122 -15.08 5.18 -18.28
C ILE A 122 -15.70 6.54 -18.65
N GLU A 123 -15.57 7.01 -19.89
CA GLU A 123 -16.26 8.22 -20.36
C GLU A 123 -17.80 8.01 -20.36
N GLN A 124 -18.24 6.77 -20.59
CA GLN A 124 -19.63 6.36 -20.37
C GLN A 124 -20.03 6.34 -18.89
N GLN A 125 -19.15 5.90 -17.99
CA GLN A 125 -19.40 5.98 -16.55
C GLN A 125 -19.46 7.44 -16.06
N GLN A 126 -18.66 8.36 -16.60
CA GLN A 126 -18.76 9.79 -16.29
C GLN A 126 -20.10 10.39 -16.73
N LYS A 127 -20.62 9.99 -17.90
CA LYS A 127 -21.99 10.37 -18.34
C LYS A 127 -23.08 9.75 -17.48
N GLU A 128 -22.96 8.49 -17.08
CA GLU A 128 -23.92 7.85 -16.18
C GLU A 128 -23.88 8.45 -14.76
N ILE A 129 -22.73 8.96 -14.29
CA ILE A 129 -22.59 9.64 -13.00
C ILE A 129 -23.20 11.07 -13.05
N GLU A 130 -23.09 11.78 -14.17
CA GLU A 130 -23.78 13.05 -14.37
C GLU A 130 -25.31 12.88 -14.50
N GLU A 131 -25.77 11.80 -15.14
CA GLU A 131 -27.20 11.49 -15.26
C GLU A 131 -27.80 10.90 -13.96
N SER A 132 -27.01 10.19 -13.15
CA SER A 132 -27.48 9.56 -11.90
C SER A 132 -27.57 10.48 -10.67
N LYS A 133 -27.23 11.78 -10.80
CA LYS A 133 -27.65 12.81 -9.83
C LYS A 133 -29.16 13.11 -9.89
N ILE A 134 -29.89 12.50 -10.83
CA ILE A 134 -31.35 12.61 -10.95
C ILE A 134 -31.97 11.22 -10.73
N ASN A 135 -32.50 11.03 -9.52
CA ASN A 135 -33.35 9.92 -9.05
C ASN A 135 -32.65 8.73 -8.39
N GLU A 136 -32.85 8.69 -7.07
CA GLU A 136 -32.78 7.50 -6.22
C GLU A 136 -33.57 6.32 -6.83
N THR A 137 -33.01 5.10 -6.78
CA THR A 137 -33.59 3.89 -6.14
C THR A 137 -33.06 2.58 -6.76
N GLN A 138 -32.15 1.93 -6.04
CA GLN A 138 -31.89 0.48 -5.91
C GLN A 138 -31.26 -0.38 -7.05
N PRO A 139 -30.51 -1.45 -6.66
CA PRO A 139 -29.42 -2.04 -7.45
C PRO A 139 -29.76 -3.39 -8.11
N LYS A 140 -29.04 -3.77 -9.16
CA LYS A 140 -29.09 -5.14 -9.72
C LYS A 140 -27.74 -5.65 -10.24
N GLU A 141 -27.44 -6.88 -9.83
CA GLU A 141 -26.40 -7.83 -10.26
C GLU A 141 -26.24 -7.98 -11.77
N ILE A 142 -25.06 -8.48 -12.20
CA ILE A 142 -24.77 -9.61 -13.16
C ILE A 142 -23.24 -9.56 -13.44
N LYS A 143 -22.42 -10.54 -13.01
CA LYS A 143 -22.08 -11.89 -13.53
C LYS A 143 -21.15 -11.95 -14.77
N THR A 144 -20.16 -12.82 -14.56
CA THR A 144 -18.92 -13.30 -15.21
C THR A 144 -18.96 -13.79 -16.68
N GLU A 145 -17.73 -14.09 -17.18
CA GLU A 145 -17.28 -14.80 -18.41
C GLU A 145 -16.97 -13.88 -19.63
N ASP A 146 -15.86 -13.98 -20.39
CA ASP A 146 -14.94 -15.10 -20.63
C ASP A 146 -13.62 -14.66 -21.37
N THR A 147 -12.51 -15.33 -21.02
CA THR A 147 -11.32 -15.83 -21.79
C THR A 147 -10.44 -15.04 -22.84
N ILE A 148 -9.10 -15.06 -22.55
CA ILE A 148 -7.87 -15.28 -23.42
C ILE A 148 -7.19 -14.05 -24.11
N PRO A 149 -5.83 -13.96 -24.30
CA PRO A 149 -4.69 -14.84 -23.94
C PRO A 149 -3.53 -14.22 -23.11
N LYS A 150 -2.83 -15.13 -22.43
CA LYS A 150 -1.51 -15.04 -21.79
C LYS A 150 -0.44 -14.34 -22.65
N GLN A 151 0.04 -13.19 -22.19
CA GLN A 151 1.28 -12.55 -22.65
C GLN A 151 2.37 -12.79 -21.58
N GLU A 152 3.53 -13.23 -22.03
CA GLU A 152 4.74 -13.46 -21.23
C GLU A 152 5.09 -12.21 -20.42
N GLN A 153 5.08 -12.33 -19.09
CA GLN A 153 5.64 -11.31 -18.21
C GLN A 153 7.15 -11.29 -18.39
N THR A 154 7.61 -10.24 -19.06
CA THR A 154 8.98 -9.77 -19.04
C THR A 154 9.42 -9.57 -17.59
N ASN A 155 10.48 -10.29 -17.20
CA ASN A 155 11.18 -10.15 -15.93
C ASN A 155 11.84 -8.77 -15.83
N GLU A 156 11.08 -7.72 -15.55
CA GLU A 156 11.60 -6.39 -15.21
C GLU A 156 10.94 -5.80 -13.95
N SER A 157 10.53 -6.62 -12.99
CA SER A 157 10.35 -6.14 -11.62
C SER A 157 11.72 -6.02 -10.97
N ASN A 158 12.41 -4.89 -11.19
CA ASN A 158 13.59 -4.53 -10.41
C ASN A 158 13.20 -4.34 -8.93
N GLY A 159 13.18 -5.43 -8.17
CA GLY A 159 13.72 -5.55 -6.81
C GLY A 159 13.30 -4.58 -5.70
N GLY A 160 12.16 -3.90 -5.78
CA GLY A 160 11.73 -2.92 -4.76
C GLY A 160 10.39 -3.18 -4.06
N GLY A 161 9.57 -4.13 -4.52
CA GLY A 161 8.19 -4.29 -4.05
C GLY A 161 8.00 -5.20 -2.84
N CYS A 162 7.03 -4.89 -1.98
CA CYS A 162 6.58 -5.77 -0.91
C CYS A 162 5.59 -6.83 -1.45
N LEU A 163 6.07 -7.76 -2.28
CA LEU A 163 5.28 -8.78 -3.00
C LEU A 163 4.29 -9.55 -2.13
N ILE A 164 4.77 -10.16 -1.02
CA ILE A 164 3.93 -10.94 -0.10
C ILE A 164 2.86 -10.06 0.55
N ALA A 165 3.23 -8.85 1.00
CA ALA A 165 2.26 -7.96 1.63
C ALA A 165 1.23 -7.45 0.60
N THR A 166 1.66 -7.18 -0.63
CA THR A 166 0.79 -6.75 -1.74
C THR A 166 -0.23 -7.84 -2.09
N ALA A 167 0.20 -9.09 -2.16
CA ALA A 167 -0.70 -10.23 -2.37
C ALA A 167 -1.65 -10.43 -1.18
N ALA A 168 -1.14 -10.36 0.06
CA ALA A 168 -1.94 -10.53 1.27
C ALA A 168 -3.04 -9.45 1.42
N TYR A 169 -2.72 -8.18 1.15
CA TYR A 169 -3.63 -7.04 1.30
C TYR A 169 -4.38 -6.66 0.03
N GLY A 170 -4.02 -7.24 -1.12
CA GLY A 170 -4.74 -7.14 -2.38
C GLY A 170 -4.39 -5.94 -3.27
N ILE A 171 -3.67 -4.94 -2.76
CA ILE A 171 -3.18 -3.77 -3.51
C ILE A 171 -1.83 -3.30 -2.95
N GLU A 172 -0.97 -2.73 -3.79
CA GLU A 172 0.32 -2.18 -3.34
C GLU A 172 0.13 -0.88 -2.54
N LEU A 173 -0.98 -0.18 -2.81
CA LEU A 173 -1.37 1.07 -2.17
C LEU A 173 -2.11 0.85 -0.84
N ALA A 174 -2.20 -0.40 -0.38
CA ALA A 174 -2.81 -0.73 0.90
C ALA A 174 -2.05 0.01 2.01
N PRO A 175 -2.74 0.59 3.02
CA PRO A 175 -2.07 1.32 4.09
C PRO A 175 -0.99 0.52 4.82
N GLN A 176 -1.19 -0.79 4.96
CA GLN A 176 -0.22 -1.70 5.56
C GLN A 176 1.05 -1.87 4.72
N VAL A 177 0.90 -1.89 3.39
CA VAL A 177 2.02 -2.01 2.45
C VAL A 177 2.78 -0.69 2.37
N GLN A 178 2.06 0.44 2.31
CA GLN A 178 2.66 1.77 2.34
C GLN A 178 3.42 2.03 3.65
N PHE A 179 2.85 1.65 4.78
CA PHE A 179 3.54 1.72 6.07
C PHE A 179 4.87 0.94 6.08
N LEU A 180 4.92 -0.26 5.47
CA LEU A 180 6.17 -1.01 5.34
C LEU A 180 7.22 -0.26 4.49
N ARG A 181 6.78 0.39 3.40
CA ARG A 181 7.66 1.19 2.52
C ARG A 181 8.17 2.42 3.26
N GLU A 182 7.31 3.14 3.96
CA GLU A 182 7.68 4.32 4.74
C GLU A 182 8.73 3.98 5.82
N ILE A 183 8.53 2.91 6.59
CA ILE A 183 9.52 2.48 7.59
C ILE A 183 10.84 2.07 6.92
N ARG A 184 10.76 1.32 5.82
CA ARG A 184 11.96 0.90 5.08
C ARG A 184 12.75 2.11 4.59
N ASP A 185 12.08 3.01 3.88
CA ASP A 185 12.76 4.05 3.12
C ASP A 185 13.14 5.25 3.99
N ASN A 186 12.30 5.65 4.94
CA ASN A 186 12.57 6.81 5.81
C ASN A 186 13.39 6.45 7.05
N THR A 187 13.15 5.28 7.65
CA THR A 187 13.79 4.90 8.93
C THR A 187 14.96 3.95 8.73
N ILE A 188 14.78 2.85 7.99
CA ILE A 188 15.82 1.82 7.89
C ILE A 188 16.93 2.26 6.93
N MET A 189 16.56 2.72 5.74
CA MET A 189 17.50 3.11 4.69
C MET A 189 18.21 4.44 4.95
N SER A 190 17.77 5.22 5.94
CA SER A 190 18.47 6.44 6.36
C SER A 190 19.75 6.17 7.16
N THR A 191 20.04 4.90 7.47
CA THR A 191 21.22 4.47 8.22
C THR A 191 22.06 3.44 7.45
N THR A 192 23.36 3.42 7.71
CA THR A 192 24.32 2.47 7.12
C THR A 192 24.03 1.05 7.58
N SER A 193 23.73 0.87 8.87
CA SER A 193 23.39 -0.43 9.44
C SER A 193 22.08 -0.98 8.86
N GLY A 194 21.05 -0.14 8.74
CA GLY A 194 19.78 -0.51 8.13
C GLY A 194 19.90 -0.82 6.64
N ALA A 195 20.63 -0.01 5.87
CA ALA A 195 20.87 -0.28 4.44
C ALA A 195 21.62 -1.61 4.21
N SER A 196 22.60 -1.91 5.06
CA SER A 196 23.34 -3.18 5.02
C SER A 196 22.43 -4.38 5.36
N PHE A 197 21.57 -4.22 6.38
CA PHE A 197 20.56 -5.23 6.72
C PHE A 197 19.60 -5.47 5.56
N MET A 198 19.07 -4.40 4.95
CA MET A 198 18.13 -4.49 3.83
C MET A 198 18.75 -5.16 2.61
N THR A 199 20.04 -4.95 2.35
CA THR A 199 20.75 -5.64 1.26
C THR A 199 20.70 -7.16 1.45
N GLY A 200 21.03 -7.65 2.65
CA GLY A 200 20.97 -9.09 2.95
C GLY A 200 19.55 -9.63 3.02
N PHE A 201 18.64 -8.87 3.63
CA PHE A 201 17.22 -9.21 3.71
C PHE A 201 16.60 -9.36 2.31
N ASN A 202 16.82 -8.40 1.41
CA ASN A 202 16.26 -8.40 0.05
C ASN A 202 16.73 -9.62 -0.74
N GLN A 203 18.00 -10.01 -0.62
CA GLN A 203 18.51 -11.20 -1.30
C GLN A 203 17.73 -12.46 -0.90
N LEU A 204 17.44 -12.62 0.39
CA LEU A 204 16.65 -13.75 0.88
C LEU A 204 15.18 -13.59 0.49
N TYR A 205 14.59 -12.42 0.76
CA TYR A 205 13.19 -12.13 0.51
C TYR A 205 12.78 -12.37 -0.94
N TYR A 206 13.51 -11.81 -1.91
CA TYR A 206 13.18 -11.97 -3.34
C TYR A 206 13.49 -13.37 -3.89
N SER A 207 14.21 -14.22 -3.15
CA SER A 207 14.45 -15.61 -3.57
C SER A 207 13.21 -16.52 -3.44
N PHE A 208 12.24 -16.14 -2.60
CA PHE A 208 11.04 -16.96 -2.35
C PHE A 208 9.72 -16.18 -2.44
N SER A 209 9.75 -14.85 -2.26
CA SER A 209 8.53 -14.05 -2.24
C SER A 209 7.66 -14.12 -3.50
N PRO A 210 8.20 -14.25 -4.74
CA PRO A 210 7.35 -14.40 -5.92
C PRO A 210 6.47 -15.65 -5.83
N THR A 211 7.06 -16.79 -5.46
CA THR A 211 6.35 -18.07 -5.32
C THR A 211 5.27 -18.02 -4.25
N ILE A 212 5.55 -17.36 -3.11
CA ILE A 212 4.55 -17.21 -2.04
C ILE A 212 3.39 -16.32 -2.51
N ALA A 213 3.70 -15.20 -3.17
CA ALA A 213 2.69 -14.30 -3.70
C ALA A 213 1.81 -14.96 -4.78
N ASP A 214 2.38 -15.83 -5.62
CA ASP A 214 1.62 -16.65 -6.56
C ASP A 214 0.64 -17.59 -5.84
N TRP A 215 1.08 -18.27 -4.78
CA TRP A 215 0.20 -19.13 -3.97
C TRP A 215 -0.91 -18.35 -3.27
N GLU A 216 -0.65 -17.13 -2.84
CA GLU A 216 -1.68 -16.24 -2.28
C GLU A 216 -2.74 -15.90 -3.33
N ARG A 217 -2.33 -15.55 -4.56
CA ARG A 217 -3.24 -15.26 -5.68
C ARG A 217 -4.12 -16.46 -6.05
N GLU A 218 -3.56 -17.66 -6.03
CA GLU A 218 -4.27 -18.90 -6.39
C GLU A 218 -5.23 -19.38 -5.30
N ASN A 219 -4.98 -19.01 -4.03
CA ASN A 219 -5.74 -19.55 -2.90
C ASN A 219 -6.12 -18.44 -1.89
N PRO A 220 -7.39 -17.97 -1.92
CA PRO A 220 -7.87 -16.95 -0.98
C PRO A 220 -7.78 -17.34 0.50
N MET A 221 -7.85 -18.64 0.83
CA MET A 221 -7.69 -19.10 2.21
C MET A 221 -6.22 -19.01 2.65
N PHE A 222 -5.28 -19.28 1.74
CA PHE A 222 -3.86 -19.09 2.01
C PHE A 222 -3.50 -17.61 2.13
N GLN A 223 -4.05 -16.75 1.25
CA GLN A 223 -3.92 -15.30 1.35
C GLN A 223 -4.36 -14.78 2.72
N GLU A 224 -5.55 -15.16 3.20
CA GLU A 224 -6.03 -14.73 4.52
C GLU A 224 -5.18 -15.31 5.67
N ALA A 225 -4.64 -16.53 5.51
CA ALA A 225 -3.70 -17.08 6.48
C ALA A 225 -2.38 -16.29 6.53
N VAL A 226 -1.81 -15.94 5.38
CA VAL A 226 -0.61 -15.10 5.28
C VAL A 226 -0.90 -13.71 5.84
N ARG A 227 -2.02 -13.09 5.49
CA ARG A 227 -2.48 -11.80 6.03
C ARG A 227 -2.57 -11.84 7.55
N ALA A 228 -3.25 -12.84 8.12
CA ALA A 228 -3.36 -13.02 9.56
C ALA A 228 -1.99 -13.25 10.22
N PHE A 229 -1.09 -13.95 9.53
CA PHE A 229 0.27 -14.18 10.00
C PHE A 229 1.11 -12.89 10.01
N ILE A 230 1.10 -12.09 8.94
CA ILE A 230 1.97 -10.90 8.83
C ILE A 230 1.44 -9.67 9.58
N THR A 231 0.12 -9.55 9.77
CA THR A 231 -0.51 -8.40 10.46
C THR A 231 0.13 -8.05 11.81
N PRO A 232 0.33 -9.00 12.75
CA PRO A 232 0.95 -8.67 14.04
C PRO A 232 2.42 -8.24 13.89
N MET A 233 3.17 -8.78 12.93
CA MET A 233 4.52 -8.31 12.62
C MET A 233 4.51 -6.86 12.16
N ILE A 234 3.61 -6.50 11.23
CA ILE A 234 3.47 -5.12 10.77
C ILE A 234 3.13 -4.19 11.94
N SER A 235 2.25 -4.63 12.86
CA SER A 235 1.94 -3.85 14.05
C SER A 235 3.17 -3.58 14.93
N THR A 236 4.04 -4.57 15.15
CA THR A 236 5.27 -4.38 15.95
C THR A 236 6.28 -3.44 15.30
N LEU A 237 6.27 -3.30 13.97
CA LEU A 237 7.14 -2.36 13.26
C LEU A 237 6.81 -0.89 13.56
N SER A 238 5.62 -0.57 14.07
CA SER A 238 5.32 0.78 14.60
C SER A 238 6.32 1.27 15.64
N ILE A 239 7.03 0.38 16.34
CA ILE A 239 8.08 0.75 17.28
C ILE A 239 9.24 1.46 16.58
N MET A 240 9.48 1.16 15.30
CA MET A 240 10.54 1.80 14.51
C MET A 240 10.28 3.29 14.27
N THR A 241 9.03 3.76 14.33
CA THR A 241 8.71 5.20 14.19
C THR A 241 9.20 6.02 15.39
N LEU A 242 9.70 5.37 16.45
CA LEU A 242 10.29 6.04 17.60
C LEU A 242 11.77 6.37 17.40
N ALA A 243 12.41 5.82 16.36
CA ALA A 243 13.79 6.15 16.02
C ALA A 243 13.87 7.59 15.51
N GLU A 244 14.84 8.34 16.00
CA GLU A 244 15.22 9.63 15.42
C GLU A 244 15.83 9.41 14.03
N ASP A 245 15.52 10.31 13.10
CA ASP A 245 15.95 10.22 11.70
C ASP A 245 17.49 10.17 11.59
N GLY A 246 18.00 9.13 10.95
CA GLY A 246 19.44 8.91 10.76
C GLY A 246 20.20 8.42 12.00
N SER A 247 19.52 8.12 13.11
CA SER A 247 20.16 7.62 14.33
C SER A 247 20.51 6.12 14.22
N GLU A 248 21.78 5.82 13.92
CA GLU A 248 22.29 4.44 13.80
C GLU A 248 22.02 3.57 15.05
N VAL A 249 22.20 4.14 16.24
CA VAL A 249 22.06 3.39 17.50
C VAL A 249 20.61 3.04 17.76
N GLU A 250 19.69 3.96 17.46
CA GLU A 250 18.26 3.76 17.69
C GLU A 250 17.65 2.82 16.66
N VAL A 251 17.96 3.00 15.37
CA VAL A 251 17.50 2.09 14.31
C VAL A 251 17.99 0.67 14.58
N LEU A 252 19.26 0.49 14.96
CA LEU A 252 19.80 -0.82 15.30
C LEU A 252 19.16 -1.39 16.58
N GLY A 253 19.07 -0.60 17.65
CA GLY A 253 18.53 -1.03 18.94
C GLY A 253 17.05 -1.39 18.87
N LEU A 254 16.23 -0.53 18.26
CA LEU A 254 14.81 -0.78 18.02
C LEU A 254 14.60 -1.92 17.03
N GLY A 255 15.41 -2.00 15.97
CA GLY A 255 15.37 -3.10 15.00
C GLY A 255 15.60 -4.47 15.65
N ILE A 256 16.65 -4.60 16.47
CA ILE A 256 16.91 -5.83 17.26
C ILE A 256 15.73 -6.12 18.20
N SER A 257 15.19 -5.10 18.85
CA SER A 257 14.06 -5.24 19.77
C SER A 257 12.80 -5.76 19.06
N VAL A 258 12.48 -5.23 17.87
CA VAL A 258 11.35 -5.67 17.04
C VAL A 258 11.56 -7.11 16.57
N ILE A 259 12.76 -7.47 16.12
CA ILE A 259 13.07 -8.85 15.73
C ILE A 259 12.88 -9.79 16.91
N ALA A 260 13.42 -9.46 18.09
CA ALA A 260 13.27 -10.27 19.29
C ALA A 260 11.80 -10.40 19.73
N LEU A 261 11.03 -9.32 19.63
CA LEU A 261 9.60 -9.32 19.94
C LEU A 261 8.81 -10.22 18.99
N ASN A 262 9.08 -10.15 17.69
CA ASN A 262 8.46 -11.04 16.70
C ASN A 262 8.82 -12.50 16.95
N LEU A 263 10.09 -12.82 17.15
CA LEU A 263 10.52 -14.19 17.47
C LEU A 263 9.83 -14.72 18.73
N ALA A 264 9.77 -13.91 19.78
CA ALA A 264 9.08 -14.28 21.01
C ALA A 264 7.58 -14.55 20.74
N MET A 265 6.91 -13.70 19.97
CA MET A 265 5.50 -13.85 19.64
C MET A 265 5.22 -15.11 18.80
N TYR A 266 5.98 -15.34 17.72
CA TYR A 266 5.78 -16.48 16.82
C TYR A 266 6.24 -17.82 17.40
N ILE A 267 7.06 -17.83 18.46
CA ILE A 267 7.42 -19.06 19.19
C ILE A 267 6.47 -19.28 20.37
N ALA A 268 6.23 -18.26 21.19
CA ALA A 268 5.46 -18.39 22.42
C ALA A 268 3.99 -18.72 22.14
N ALA A 269 3.35 -18.07 21.17
CA ALA A 269 1.93 -18.31 20.90
C ALA A 269 1.67 -19.76 20.45
N PRO A 270 2.36 -20.32 19.44
CA PRO A 270 2.20 -21.74 19.09
C PRO A 270 2.60 -22.70 20.21
N ALA A 271 3.67 -22.41 20.98
CA ALA A 271 4.09 -23.26 22.09
C ALA A 271 3.03 -23.35 23.20
N LEU A 272 2.39 -22.23 23.56
CA LEU A 272 1.31 -22.20 24.55
C LEU A 272 0.06 -22.93 24.05
N ILE A 273 -0.28 -22.79 22.76
CA ILE A 273 -1.38 -23.53 22.14
C ILE A 273 -1.09 -25.03 22.17
N GLY A 274 0.12 -25.44 21.76
CA GLY A 274 0.55 -26.84 21.77
C GLY A 274 0.52 -27.46 23.17
N PHE A 275 1.05 -26.77 24.19
CA PHE A 275 1.01 -27.23 25.58
C PHE A 275 -0.42 -27.37 26.10
N LYS A 276 -1.29 -26.40 25.75
CA LYS A 276 -2.70 -26.45 26.13
C LYS A 276 -3.40 -27.64 25.49
N VAL A 277 -3.23 -27.87 24.18
CA VAL A 277 -3.82 -29.00 23.47
C VAL A 277 -3.33 -30.33 24.04
N HIS A 278 -2.03 -30.46 24.29
CA HIS A 278 -1.46 -31.67 24.90
C HIS A 278 -2.05 -31.96 26.29
N LYS A 279 -2.42 -30.93 27.06
CA LYS A 279 -3.06 -31.09 28.37
C LYS A 279 -4.52 -31.57 28.29
N TYR A 280 -5.19 -31.40 27.15
CA TYR A 280 -6.57 -31.82 26.93
C TYR A 280 -6.71 -33.13 26.13
N LEU A 281 -5.58 -33.68 25.65
CA LEU A 281 -5.47 -35.02 25.06
C LEU A 281 -5.02 -36.03 26.12
#